data_AF-A0AAD7NM94-F1
#
_entry.id   AF-A0AAD7NM94-F1
#
_cell.length_a   1.000
_cell.length_b   1.000
_cell.length_c   1.000
_cell.angle_alpha   90.00
_cell.angle_beta   90.00
_cell.angle_gamma   90.00
#
_symmetry.space_group_name_H-M   'P 1'
#
loop_
_entity.id
_entity.type
_entity.pdbx_description
1 polymer ?
#
loop_
_entity_poly.entity_id
_entity_poly.type
_entity_poly.pdbx_seq_one_letter_code
_entity_poly.pdbx_strand_id
1 'polypeptide(L)'
;MAILSKVLLALITASVVVGQSPPFGQCGGQGWTGATTCTAGWTCVLSNPYYSQCLQGTATTTATTTSTPITTSTPATTSKPASTSTPATTTTTSTPPTGSNPATGVIGTDFEGTIDSSVWSVIVTAQSGGSATVDTTKAHSGTHSLKVVSTGGFNNHVFFGLNNLTALGSGSNIYGRYYANFLIAFNQDHTTHMMMTDPVAQTLRMGGQFGVLDWNRASDDSIMPDGSPTSDAGSVAIGSNTWYCIEFHLSRTTGQIETWVNGNAIASLTTPQTRWGSSYIPNPSNWGLGWESYGSDPNTVWFDDIALGTSRLGC
;
A
#
# COMPACT_ATOMS: atom_id res chain seq x y z
N MET A 1 -44.02 -51.45 -54.70
CA MET A 1 -44.19 -51.71 -53.25
C MET A 1 -42.85 -51.43 -52.60
N ALA A 2 -42.70 -50.28 -51.93
CA ALA A 2 -42.84 -50.11 -50.46
C ALA A 2 -41.50 -50.42 -49.76
N ILE A 3 -40.87 -49.61 -48.90
CA ILE A 3 -41.18 -48.38 -48.16
C ILE A 3 -39.82 -47.69 -47.86
N LEU A 4 -39.72 -46.38 -48.07
CA LEU A 4 -38.58 -45.54 -47.67
C LEU A 4 -38.73 -45.18 -46.17
N SER A 5 -37.84 -45.67 -45.31
CA SER A 5 -37.81 -45.30 -43.88
C SER A 5 -37.00 -44.01 -43.69
N LYS A 6 -37.69 -42.90 -43.43
CA LYS A 6 -37.08 -41.61 -43.08
C LYS A 6 -36.82 -41.58 -41.57
N VAL A 7 -35.55 -41.69 -41.17
CA VAL A 7 -35.11 -41.42 -39.80
C VAL A 7 -34.91 -39.92 -39.66
N LEU A 8 -35.81 -39.25 -38.95
CA LEU A 8 -35.73 -37.83 -38.61
C LEU A 8 -34.85 -37.68 -37.36
N LEU A 9 -33.64 -37.16 -37.53
CA LEU A 9 -32.71 -36.85 -36.44
C LEU A 9 -33.11 -35.50 -35.84
N ALA A 10 -33.72 -35.52 -34.65
CA ALA A 10 -34.07 -34.32 -33.91
C ALA A 10 -32.82 -33.72 -33.26
N LEU A 11 -32.35 -32.57 -33.77
CA LEU A 11 -31.30 -31.78 -33.15
C LEU A 11 -31.87 -31.05 -31.93
N ILE A 12 -31.52 -31.49 -30.72
CA ILE A 12 -31.84 -30.80 -29.47
C ILE A 12 -30.82 -29.66 -29.31
N THR A 13 -31.23 -28.43 -29.59
CA THR A 13 -30.44 -27.24 -29.25
C THR A 13 -30.59 -26.96 -27.75
N ALA A 14 -29.61 -27.36 -26.94
CA ALA A 14 -29.52 -26.90 -25.56
C ALA A 14 -29.10 -25.42 -25.55
N SER A 15 -30.03 -24.52 -25.23
CA SER A 15 -29.71 -23.13 -24.94
C SER A 15 -28.94 -23.09 -23.62
N VAL A 16 -27.62 -22.87 -23.69
CA VAL A 16 -26.81 -22.62 -22.48
C VAL A 16 -27.18 -21.22 -21.99
N VAL A 17 -28.02 -21.13 -20.97
CA VAL A 17 -28.24 -19.87 -20.25
C VAL A 17 -26.98 -19.60 -19.45
N VAL A 18 -26.18 -18.65 -19.92
CA VAL A 18 -25.01 -18.18 -19.17
C VAL A 18 -25.52 -17.28 -18.05
N GLY A 19 -25.56 -17.80 -16.82
CA GLY A 19 -25.97 -17.05 -15.64
C GLY A 19 -25.04 -15.85 -15.38
N GLN A 20 -25.44 -14.92 -14.51
CA GLN A 20 -24.55 -13.82 -14.10
C GLN A 20 -23.33 -14.36 -13.33
N SER A 21 -22.16 -13.79 -13.56
CA SER A 21 -20.95 -14.11 -12.81
C SER A 21 -21.12 -13.68 -11.35
N PRO A 22 -20.81 -14.54 -10.38
CA PRO A 22 -20.91 -14.19 -8.96
C PRO A 22 -19.92 -13.05 -8.61
N PRO A 23 -20.07 -12.45 -7.42
CA PRO A 23 -19.05 -11.58 -6.83
C PRO A 23 -17.64 -12.17 -6.97
N PHE A 24 -16.69 -11.37 -7.44
CA PHE A 24 -15.29 -11.78 -7.71
C PHE A 24 -15.11 -12.89 -8.76
N GLY A 25 -16.17 -13.32 -9.44
CA GLY A 25 -16.09 -14.29 -10.54
C GLY A 25 -15.55 -13.66 -11.84
N GLN A 26 -15.07 -14.52 -12.74
CA GLN A 26 -14.63 -14.09 -14.07
C GLN A 26 -15.82 -13.69 -14.93
N CYS A 27 -15.75 -12.48 -15.48
CA CYS A 27 -16.80 -11.88 -16.30
C CYS A 27 -16.32 -11.50 -17.71
N GLY A 28 -15.10 -11.89 -18.09
CA GLY A 28 -14.54 -11.53 -19.39
C GLY A 28 -13.09 -12.00 -19.55
N GLY A 29 -12.54 -11.74 -20.74
CA GLY A 29 -11.21 -12.17 -21.14
C GLY A 29 -11.19 -12.88 -22.49
N GLN A 30 -10.08 -12.77 -23.22
CA GLN A 30 -9.89 -13.45 -24.49
C GLN A 30 -10.01 -14.97 -24.31
N GLY A 31 -10.94 -15.59 -25.03
CA GLY A 31 -11.26 -17.02 -24.94
C GLY A 31 -12.27 -17.40 -23.85
N TRP A 32 -12.75 -16.45 -23.03
CA TRP A 32 -13.80 -16.70 -22.04
C TRP A 32 -15.15 -16.94 -22.73
N THR A 33 -15.78 -18.08 -22.42
CA THR A 33 -17.11 -18.47 -22.93
C THR A 33 -18.18 -18.48 -21.84
N GLY A 34 -17.81 -18.08 -20.61
CA GLY A 34 -18.72 -17.99 -19.48
C GLY A 34 -19.45 -16.65 -19.39
N ALA A 35 -19.97 -16.36 -18.20
CA ALA A 35 -20.79 -15.19 -17.94
C ALA A 35 -20.04 -13.89 -18.26
N THR A 36 -20.67 -12.94 -18.96
CA THR A 36 -20.04 -11.62 -19.26
C THR A 36 -20.63 -10.47 -18.44
N THR A 37 -21.67 -10.76 -17.66
CA THR A 37 -22.36 -9.81 -16.79
C THR A 37 -22.28 -10.28 -15.35
N CYS A 38 -22.02 -9.37 -14.43
CA CYS A 38 -21.95 -9.65 -13.00
C CYS A 38 -23.33 -9.63 -12.34
N THR A 39 -23.42 -10.23 -11.15
CA THR A 39 -24.60 -10.09 -10.28
C THR A 39 -24.91 -8.63 -9.97
N ALA A 40 -26.18 -8.29 -9.75
CA ALA A 40 -26.60 -6.93 -9.43
C ALA A 40 -25.74 -6.29 -8.32
N GLY A 41 -25.29 -5.04 -8.54
CA GLY A 41 -24.38 -4.32 -7.63
C GLY A 41 -22.89 -4.55 -7.88
N TRP A 42 -22.54 -5.35 -8.90
CA TRP A 42 -21.17 -5.63 -9.29
C TRP A 42 -20.93 -5.25 -10.76
N THR A 43 -19.73 -4.79 -11.05
CA THR A 43 -19.29 -4.33 -12.37
C THR A 43 -18.17 -5.23 -12.86
N CYS A 44 -18.23 -5.60 -14.14
CA CYS A 44 -17.14 -6.36 -14.75
C CYS A 44 -15.96 -5.43 -15.05
N VAL A 45 -14.86 -5.60 -14.33
CA VAL A 45 -13.65 -4.77 -14.46
C VAL A 45 -12.57 -5.59 -15.18
N LEU A 46 -12.05 -5.05 -16.28
CA LEU A 46 -10.94 -5.64 -17.02
C LEU A 46 -9.68 -5.63 -16.14
N SER A 47 -9.10 -6.80 -15.90
CA SER A 47 -7.83 -6.93 -15.16
C SER A 47 -6.66 -7.12 -16.12
N ASN A 48 -6.81 -7.98 -17.14
CA ASN A 48 -5.86 -8.16 -18.22
C ASN A 48 -6.57 -8.69 -19.49
N PRO A 49 -5.91 -8.79 -20.66
CA PRO A 49 -6.55 -9.21 -21.90
C PRO A 49 -7.26 -10.57 -21.85
N TYR A 50 -6.81 -11.47 -20.98
CA TYR A 50 -7.36 -12.83 -20.82
C TYR A 50 -8.31 -12.95 -19.62
N TYR A 51 -8.48 -11.91 -18.81
CA TYR A 51 -9.24 -11.97 -17.56
C TYR A 51 -9.90 -10.64 -17.17
N SER A 52 -11.21 -10.67 -16.92
CA SER A 52 -12.00 -9.60 -16.30
C SER A 52 -12.76 -10.14 -15.10
N GLN A 53 -12.91 -9.37 -14.03
CA GLN A 53 -13.51 -9.81 -12.77
C GLN A 53 -14.65 -8.92 -12.32
N CYS A 54 -15.67 -9.52 -11.71
CA CYS A 54 -16.74 -8.79 -11.03
C CYS A 54 -16.23 -8.13 -9.75
N LEU A 55 -16.23 -6.80 -9.71
CA LEU A 55 -15.86 -6.00 -8.54
C LEU A 55 -17.02 -5.06 -8.14
N GLN A 56 -17.08 -4.64 -6.87
CA GLN A 56 -18.07 -3.65 -6.43
C GLN A 56 -17.72 -2.29 -7.02
N GLY A 57 -18.60 -1.79 -7.88
CA GLY A 57 -18.54 -0.39 -8.31
C GLY A 57 -19.26 0.48 -7.28
N THR A 58 -18.60 1.53 -6.79
CA THR A 58 -19.28 2.73 -6.29
C THR A 58 -20.09 3.29 -7.46
N ALA A 59 -21.41 3.11 -7.41
CA ALA A 59 -22.29 3.70 -8.41
C ALA A 59 -22.11 5.22 -8.41
N THR A 60 -21.48 5.77 -9.45
CA THR A 60 -21.72 7.15 -9.85
C THR A 60 -23.16 7.20 -10.34
N THR A 61 -24.07 7.64 -9.48
CA THR A 61 -25.46 7.93 -9.84
C THR A 61 -25.49 9.10 -10.81
N THR A 62 -25.53 8.80 -12.11
CA THR A 62 -26.07 9.74 -13.10
C THR A 62 -27.56 9.91 -12.78
N ALA A 63 -27.90 11.04 -12.15
CA ALA A 63 -29.28 11.42 -11.87
C ALA A 63 -30.06 11.57 -13.17
N THR A 64 -31.05 10.70 -13.39
CA THR A 64 -32.11 10.91 -14.37
C THR A 64 -33.39 11.24 -13.59
N THR A 65 -33.88 12.46 -13.77
CA THR A 65 -35.09 12.99 -13.15
C THR A 65 -36.33 12.39 -13.79
N THR A 66 -37.22 11.81 -12.99
CA THR A 66 -38.61 11.59 -13.38
C THR A 66 -39.50 11.74 -12.15
N SER A 67 -40.55 12.53 -12.32
CA SER A 67 -41.38 13.13 -11.28
C SER A 67 -42.71 12.39 -11.03
N THR A 68 -43.26 12.61 -9.83
CA THR A 68 -44.68 12.53 -9.36
C THR A 68 -45.33 11.15 -9.07
N PRO A 69 -46.37 11.03 -8.21
CA PRO A 69 -46.62 11.69 -6.90
C PRO A 69 -47.18 10.74 -5.77
N ILE A 70 -46.96 11.16 -4.51
CA ILE A 70 -47.78 11.08 -3.26
C ILE A 70 -48.70 9.85 -3.00
N THR A 71 -48.48 9.15 -1.87
CA THR A 71 -49.53 8.88 -0.84
C THR A 71 -48.95 8.53 0.54
N THR A 72 -49.74 8.92 1.54
CA THR A 72 -49.58 9.02 3.00
C THR A 72 -49.75 7.69 3.76
N SER A 73 -49.00 7.47 4.85
CA SER A 73 -49.54 7.15 6.20
C SER A 73 -48.44 6.73 7.20
N THR A 74 -48.32 7.50 8.29
CA THR A 74 -47.77 7.18 9.62
C THR A 74 -48.68 6.17 10.37
N PRO A 75 -48.31 5.52 11.52
CA PRO A 75 -47.71 6.16 12.69
C PRO A 75 -46.63 5.39 13.50
N ALA A 76 -46.04 6.19 14.39
CA ALA A 76 -44.98 5.99 15.36
C ALA A 76 -45.04 4.76 16.27
N THR A 77 -43.84 4.31 16.69
CA THR A 77 -43.57 3.85 18.05
C THR A 77 -42.20 4.32 18.53
N THR A 78 -42.23 4.91 19.72
CA THR A 78 -41.15 5.52 20.50
C THR A 78 -40.33 4.49 21.28
N SER A 79 -39.00 4.63 21.28
CA SER A 79 -38.15 4.20 22.41
C SER A 79 -36.86 5.03 22.51
N LYS A 80 -36.86 5.92 23.51
CA LYS A 80 -35.78 6.50 24.33
C LYS A 80 -34.30 6.33 23.88
N PRO A 81 -33.49 7.41 23.85
CA PRO A 81 -32.07 7.35 23.57
C PRO A 81 -31.27 6.87 24.78
N ALA A 82 -30.38 5.89 24.57
CA ALA A 82 -29.31 5.56 25.51
C ALA A 82 -28.09 6.43 25.20
N SER A 83 -27.70 7.23 26.18
CA SER A 83 -26.51 8.07 26.19
C SER A 83 -25.26 7.22 26.37
N THR A 84 -24.39 7.19 25.37
CA THR A 84 -23.00 6.72 25.52
C THR A 84 -22.09 7.85 25.07
N SER A 85 -21.38 8.43 26.03
CA SER A 85 -20.35 9.44 25.82
C SER A 85 -19.11 8.80 25.17
N THR A 86 -18.90 9.06 23.88
CA THR A 86 -17.63 8.77 23.21
C THR A 86 -16.73 10.00 23.32
N PRO A 87 -15.48 9.89 23.78
CA PRO A 87 -14.55 11.02 23.79
C PRO A 87 -14.28 11.47 22.35
N ALA A 88 -14.36 12.79 22.12
CA ALA A 88 -13.99 13.40 20.86
C ALA A 88 -12.49 13.17 20.59
N THR A 89 -12.16 12.43 19.54
CA THR A 89 -10.82 12.37 18.98
C THR A 89 -10.55 13.69 18.26
N THR A 90 -9.82 14.58 18.92
CA THR A 90 -9.28 15.80 18.29
C THR A 90 -8.29 15.36 17.22
N THR A 91 -8.67 15.50 15.95
CA THR A 91 -7.77 15.32 14.80
C THR A 91 -6.87 16.56 14.75
N THR A 92 -5.73 16.52 15.43
CA THR A 92 -4.67 17.50 15.20
C THR A 92 -3.87 17.05 13.98
N THR A 93 -4.08 17.68 12.83
CA THR A 93 -3.11 17.70 11.73
C THR A 93 -1.81 18.29 12.28
N SER A 94 -0.87 17.43 12.70
CA SER A 94 0.44 17.84 13.18
C SER A 94 1.37 18.01 11.98
N THR A 95 1.71 19.24 11.66
CA THR A 95 2.85 19.56 10.80
C THR A 95 4.10 18.94 11.44
N PRO A 96 4.91 18.15 10.71
CA PRO A 96 6.11 17.54 11.26
C PRO A 96 7.10 18.61 11.74
N PRO A 97 7.90 18.34 12.78
CA PRO A 97 8.92 19.26 13.22
C PRO A 97 9.97 19.46 12.12
N THR A 98 10.12 20.70 11.66
CA THR A 98 11.23 21.13 10.80
C THR A 98 12.53 21.11 11.61
N GLY A 99 13.35 20.09 11.41
CA GLY A 99 14.68 19.98 12.03
C GLY A 99 14.75 19.02 13.23
N SER A 100 15.94 18.49 13.49
CA SER A 100 16.24 17.70 14.67
C SER A 100 15.99 18.55 15.92
N ASN A 101 14.90 18.30 16.64
CA ASN A 101 14.71 18.87 17.97
C ASN A 101 14.95 17.76 19.01
N PRO A 102 16.16 17.68 19.60
CA PRO A 102 16.49 16.67 20.60
C PRO A 102 15.53 16.66 21.80
N ALA A 103 14.86 17.79 22.07
CA ALA A 103 13.90 17.90 23.18
C ALA A 103 12.61 17.09 22.96
N THR A 104 12.27 16.76 21.71
CA THR A 104 11.08 15.96 21.36
C THR A 104 11.40 14.49 21.09
N GLY A 105 12.68 14.13 20.97
CA GLY A 105 13.08 12.77 20.56
C GLY A 105 12.63 12.40 19.15
N VAL A 106 12.38 13.39 18.29
CA VAL A 106 11.94 13.25 16.90
C VAL A 106 12.90 14.01 15.97
N ILE A 107 13.24 13.39 14.83
CA ILE A 107 14.06 13.98 13.76
C ILE A 107 13.29 13.83 12.46
N GLY A 108 13.03 14.95 11.78
CA GLY A 108 12.23 14.95 10.57
C GLY A 108 12.47 16.16 9.68
N THR A 109 11.84 16.13 8.51
CA THR A 109 11.72 17.26 7.59
C THR A 109 10.44 17.13 6.76
N ASP A 110 9.78 18.25 6.53
CA ASP A 110 8.65 18.45 5.61
C ASP A 110 9.11 19.01 4.26
N PHE A 111 10.43 19.10 4.03
CA PHE A 111 11.06 19.65 2.83
C PHE A 111 10.77 21.12 2.47
N GLU A 112 10.02 21.87 3.28
CA GLU A 112 9.70 23.28 3.00
C GLU A 112 10.87 24.24 3.28
N GLY A 113 11.79 23.81 4.14
CA GLY A 113 12.97 24.57 4.53
C GLY A 113 14.27 24.10 3.89
N THR A 114 15.37 24.77 4.24
CA THR A 114 16.71 24.30 3.89
C THR A 114 16.97 22.93 4.51
N ILE A 115 17.34 21.97 3.68
CA ILE A 115 17.74 20.63 4.12
C ILE A 115 19.14 20.70 4.74
N ASP A 116 19.26 20.27 5.99
CA ASP A 116 20.55 20.08 6.63
C ASP A 116 21.25 18.85 6.03
N SER A 117 22.17 19.09 5.10
CA SER A 117 22.91 18.03 4.41
C SER A 117 23.85 17.22 5.30
N SER A 118 24.09 17.65 6.54
CA SER A 118 24.84 16.85 7.53
C SER A 118 23.99 15.76 8.17
N VAL A 119 22.67 15.91 8.12
CA VAL A 119 21.67 14.96 8.66
C VAL A 119 21.03 14.18 7.52
N TRP A 120 20.50 14.89 6.52
CA TRP A 120 19.73 14.33 5.41
C TRP A 120 20.51 14.40 4.11
N SER A 121 20.82 13.25 3.53
CA SER A 121 21.65 13.18 2.31
C SER A 121 21.29 11.98 1.46
N VAL A 122 21.81 11.92 0.23
CA VAL A 122 21.81 10.70 -0.57
C VAL A 122 22.79 9.72 0.08
N ILE A 123 22.29 8.64 0.65
CA ILE A 123 23.07 7.62 1.38
C ILE A 123 23.39 6.39 0.54
N VAL A 124 22.65 6.20 -0.56
CA VAL A 124 22.96 5.23 -1.62
C VAL A 124 22.86 5.95 -2.95
N THR A 125 23.96 6.00 -3.69
CA THR A 125 24.05 6.67 -4.98
C THR A 125 23.81 5.68 -6.12
N ALA A 126 23.02 6.07 -7.11
CA ALA A 126 22.80 5.27 -8.31
C ALA A 126 24.06 5.17 -9.18
N GLN A 127 24.23 4.04 -9.87
CA GLN A 127 25.35 3.85 -10.78
C GLN A 127 25.09 4.47 -12.17
N SER A 128 23.83 4.54 -12.63
CA SER A 128 23.52 4.99 -13.99
C SER A 128 22.28 5.86 -14.20
N GLY A 129 21.26 5.85 -13.32
CA GLY A 129 19.98 6.51 -13.66
C GLY A 129 19.03 6.88 -12.52
N GLY A 130 19.43 6.72 -11.26
CA GLY A 130 18.62 7.14 -10.12
C GLY A 130 18.93 8.57 -9.67
N SER A 131 17.92 9.31 -9.21
CA SER A 131 18.08 10.64 -8.61
C SER A 131 17.15 10.86 -7.43
N ALA A 132 17.56 11.74 -6.51
CA ALA A 132 16.77 12.16 -5.35
C ALA A 132 16.92 13.68 -5.19
N THR A 133 15.83 14.43 -5.36
CA THR A 133 15.83 15.90 -5.38
C THR A 133 14.53 16.44 -4.79
N VAL A 134 14.57 17.63 -4.17
CA VAL A 134 13.34 18.32 -3.75
C VAL A 134 12.56 18.77 -5.00
N ASP A 135 11.27 18.45 -5.05
CA ASP A 135 10.31 18.78 -6.11
C ASP A 135 9.27 19.75 -5.58
N THR A 136 8.97 20.79 -6.35
CA THR A 136 8.02 21.86 -6.00
C THR A 136 6.67 21.71 -6.69
N THR A 137 6.47 20.62 -7.44
CA THR A 137 5.27 20.41 -8.26
C THR A 137 4.30 19.42 -7.65
N LYS A 138 4.73 18.68 -6.63
CA LYS A 138 3.94 17.68 -5.93
C LYS A 138 4.44 17.56 -4.50
N ALA A 139 3.54 17.68 -3.54
CA ALA A 139 3.82 17.52 -2.13
C ALA A 139 2.58 16.94 -1.42
N HIS A 140 2.77 16.40 -0.21
CA HIS A 140 1.69 15.99 0.67
C HIS A 140 1.24 17.18 1.50
N SER A 141 2.18 17.80 2.23
CA SER A 141 1.99 19.07 2.91
C SER A 141 2.73 20.17 2.16
N GLY A 142 2.40 21.44 2.42
CA GLY A 142 3.11 22.57 1.81
C GLY A 142 3.19 22.53 0.28
N THR A 143 4.41 22.74 -0.25
CA THR A 143 4.72 22.87 -1.67
C THR A 143 5.95 22.10 -2.13
N HIS A 144 6.72 21.50 -1.21
CA HIS A 144 7.95 20.79 -1.46
C HIS A 144 7.83 19.34 -1.00
N SER A 145 8.40 18.40 -1.75
CA SER A 145 8.62 17.03 -1.27
C SER A 145 9.88 16.45 -1.88
N LEU A 146 10.39 15.35 -1.32
CA LEU A 146 11.47 14.60 -1.93
C LEU A 146 10.93 13.80 -3.11
N LYS A 147 11.39 14.09 -4.33
CA LYS A 147 11.19 13.22 -5.49
C LYS A 147 12.39 12.30 -5.69
N VAL A 148 12.10 11.00 -5.72
CA VAL A 148 13.02 9.95 -6.14
C VAL A 148 12.61 9.45 -7.51
N VAL A 149 13.55 9.39 -8.45
CA VAL A 149 13.35 8.80 -9.78
C VAL A 149 14.32 7.65 -9.94
N SER A 150 13.84 6.50 -10.38
CA SER A 150 14.68 5.37 -10.79
C SER A 150 14.17 4.81 -12.11
N THR A 151 15.10 4.54 -13.03
CA THR A 151 14.82 3.87 -14.31
C THR A 151 14.63 2.36 -14.16
N GLY A 152 14.66 1.83 -12.93
CA GLY A 152 14.42 0.43 -12.62
C GLY A 152 15.68 -0.42 -12.64
N GLY A 153 15.67 -1.51 -11.88
CA GLY A 153 16.81 -2.41 -11.74
C GLY A 153 17.79 -1.97 -10.67
N PHE A 154 18.59 -2.93 -10.18
CA PHE A 154 19.46 -2.75 -9.02
C PHE A 154 20.45 -1.59 -9.17
N ASN A 155 21.09 -1.44 -10.33
CA ASN A 155 22.11 -0.40 -10.56
C ASN A 155 21.53 1.03 -10.59
N ASN A 156 20.22 1.18 -10.69
CA ASN A 156 19.52 2.47 -10.72
C ASN A 156 18.91 2.82 -9.36
N HIS A 157 19.27 2.10 -8.30
CA HIS A 157 18.77 2.41 -6.97
C HIS A 157 19.32 3.74 -6.45
N VAL A 158 18.53 4.43 -5.65
CA VAL A 158 18.95 5.64 -4.96
C VAL A 158 18.15 5.74 -3.68
N PHE A 159 18.81 6.11 -2.59
CA PHE A 159 18.15 6.31 -1.30
C PHE A 159 18.65 7.61 -0.66
N PHE A 160 17.70 8.41 -0.20
CA PHE A 160 17.91 9.62 0.56
C PHE A 160 17.46 9.39 2.01
N GLY A 161 18.23 9.86 2.99
CA GLY A 161 17.88 9.69 4.37
C GLY A 161 19.01 10.02 5.33
N LEU A 162 18.97 9.39 6.50
CA LEU A 162 19.96 9.51 7.56
C LEU A 162 21.06 8.48 7.34
N ASN A 163 22.32 8.92 7.27
CA ASN A 163 23.47 8.00 7.17
C ASN A 163 23.81 7.31 8.51
N ASN A 164 23.32 7.85 9.61
CA ASN A 164 23.45 7.28 10.94
C ASN A 164 22.23 7.65 11.81
N LEU A 165 21.82 6.74 12.70
CA LEU A 165 20.68 6.97 13.60
C LEU A 165 21.08 7.57 14.96
N THR A 166 22.32 8.06 15.13
CA THR A 166 22.84 8.53 16.43
C THR A 166 22.01 9.66 17.01
N ALA A 167 21.48 10.53 16.14
CA ALA A 167 20.64 11.65 16.56
C ALA A 167 19.35 11.19 17.26
N LEU A 168 18.84 9.98 16.98
CA LEU A 168 17.66 9.41 17.63
C LEU A 168 17.96 8.95 19.07
N GLY A 169 19.24 8.85 19.42
CA GLY A 169 19.72 8.34 20.71
C GLY A 169 19.69 6.81 20.80
N SER A 170 20.05 6.30 21.97
CA SER A 170 20.14 4.86 22.27
C SER A 170 18.79 4.26 22.69
N GLY A 171 17.66 4.83 22.25
CA GLY A 171 16.33 4.38 22.64
C GLY A 171 16.05 2.94 22.20
N SER A 172 15.28 2.20 23.00
CA SER A 172 14.91 0.81 22.68
C SER A 172 13.95 0.68 21.50
N ASN A 173 13.28 1.76 21.11
CA ASN A 173 12.27 1.76 20.07
C ASN A 173 12.62 2.80 19.00
N ILE A 174 12.39 2.42 17.75
CA ILE A 174 12.43 3.31 16.59
C ILE A 174 11.03 3.34 16.02
N TYR A 175 10.44 4.53 15.94
CA TYR A 175 9.27 4.78 15.13
C TYR A 175 9.70 5.57 13.90
N GLY A 176 9.21 5.20 12.73
CA GLY A 176 9.44 5.97 11.51
C GLY A 176 8.14 6.20 10.78
N ARG A 177 7.95 7.42 10.28
CA ARG A 177 6.78 7.85 9.52
C ARG A 177 7.24 8.57 8.27
N TYR A 178 6.61 8.27 7.15
CA TYR A 178 6.78 9.00 5.91
C TYR A 178 5.47 8.96 5.12
N TYR A 179 5.17 10.06 4.44
CA TYR A 179 4.14 10.06 3.42
C TYR A 179 4.79 9.67 2.11
N ALA A 180 4.21 8.72 1.38
CA ALA A 180 4.72 8.25 0.10
C ALA A 180 3.64 8.31 -0.98
N ASN A 181 4.01 8.76 -2.17
CA ASN A 181 3.16 8.73 -3.36
C ASN A 181 3.94 8.12 -4.52
N PHE A 182 3.44 7.00 -5.02
CA PHE A 182 4.11 6.22 -6.08
C PHE A 182 3.50 6.57 -7.43
N LEU A 183 4.31 6.84 -8.45
CA LEU A 183 3.80 7.07 -9.81
C LEU A 183 3.19 5.80 -10.39
N ILE A 184 3.83 4.66 -10.14
CA ILE A 184 3.40 3.33 -10.56
C ILE A 184 3.00 2.52 -9.32
N ALA A 185 1.83 1.88 -9.40
CA ALA A 185 1.32 1.00 -8.34
C ALA A 185 2.21 -0.23 -8.16
N PHE A 186 2.20 -0.82 -6.96
CA PHE A 186 2.92 -2.08 -6.74
C PHE A 186 2.36 -3.19 -7.62
N ASN A 187 3.27 -4.00 -8.15
CA ASN A 187 2.99 -5.12 -9.03
C ASN A 187 3.53 -6.42 -8.38
N GLN A 188 3.69 -7.49 -9.16
CA GLN A 188 4.15 -8.77 -8.65
C GLN A 188 5.63 -8.78 -8.24
N ASP A 189 6.44 -7.88 -8.78
CA ASP A 189 7.88 -7.88 -8.63
C ASP A 189 8.31 -7.37 -7.25
N HIS A 190 9.49 -7.83 -6.83
CA HIS A 190 10.09 -7.42 -5.56
C HIS A 190 10.80 -6.07 -5.74
N THR A 191 10.33 -5.08 -5.00
CA THR A 191 10.82 -3.70 -4.98
C THR A 191 11.14 -3.27 -3.55
N THR A 192 11.88 -2.19 -3.38
CA THR A 192 12.20 -1.62 -2.06
C THR A 192 12.14 -0.11 -2.15
N HIS A 193 11.32 0.53 -1.32
CA HIS A 193 11.24 1.99 -1.23
C HIS A 193 11.74 2.53 0.10
N MET A 194 11.99 1.67 1.07
CA MET A 194 12.64 2.02 2.32
C MET A 194 13.68 0.97 2.71
N MET A 195 14.88 1.42 3.07
CA MET A 195 15.97 0.55 3.48
C MET A 195 16.58 0.98 4.81
N MET A 196 17.15 0.00 5.50
CA MET A 196 17.96 0.16 6.70
C MET A 196 19.09 -0.89 6.68
N THR A 197 20.34 -0.46 6.77
CA THR A 197 21.49 -1.33 7.02
C THR A 197 21.37 -1.90 8.42
N ASP A 198 21.40 -3.22 8.53
CA ASP A 198 21.19 -3.96 9.77
C ASP A 198 22.21 -5.11 9.87
N PRO A 199 22.83 -5.34 11.03
CA PRO A 199 23.91 -6.32 11.15
C PRO A 199 23.46 -7.78 10.93
N VAL A 200 22.18 -8.10 11.12
CA VAL A 200 21.63 -9.45 10.97
C VAL A 200 20.86 -9.59 9.66
N ALA A 201 20.02 -8.60 9.33
CA ALA A 201 19.26 -8.60 8.08
C ALA A 201 20.11 -8.23 6.85
N GLN A 202 21.35 -7.74 7.05
CA GLN A 202 22.19 -7.01 6.08
C GLN A 202 21.52 -5.71 5.62
N THR A 203 20.36 -5.83 4.98
CA THR A 203 19.42 -4.75 4.75
C THR A 203 18.04 -5.20 5.20
N LEU A 204 17.45 -4.48 6.14
CA LEU A 204 16.03 -4.56 6.43
C LEU A 204 15.30 -3.63 5.46
N ARG A 205 14.34 -4.19 4.73
CA ARG A 205 13.67 -3.55 3.59
C ARG A 205 12.18 -3.45 3.85
N MET A 206 11.57 -2.36 3.42
CA MET A 206 10.13 -2.29 3.17
C MET A 206 9.92 -1.93 1.71
N GLY A 207 8.98 -2.63 1.09
CA GLY A 207 8.86 -2.66 -0.36
C GLY A 207 7.50 -3.12 -0.81
N GLY A 208 7.47 -3.56 -2.07
CA GLY A 208 6.34 -4.23 -2.66
C GLY A 208 6.73 -5.59 -3.18
N GLN A 209 5.86 -6.57 -2.96
CA GLN A 209 5.88 -7.87 -3.62
C GLN A 209 4.43 -8.40 -3.70
N PHE A 210 4.10 -9.13 -4.75
CA PHE A 210 2.73 -9.66 -4.96
C PHE A 210 1.61 -8.59 -4.96
N GLY A 211 1.94 -7.35 -5.34
CA GLY A 211 1.02 -6.22 -5.41
C GLY A 211 0.71 -5.55 -4.07
N VAL A 212 1.39 -5.94 -2.99
CA VAL A 212 1.15 -5.42 -1.64
C VAL A 212 2.43 -4.96 -0.96
N LEU A 213 2.27 -4.12 0.07
CA LEU A 213 3.36 -3.68 0.94
C LEU A 213 3.93 -4.88 1.73
N ASP A 214 5.24 -4.97 1.85
CA ASP A 214 5.91 -6.01 2.62
C ASP A 214 7.14 -5.50 3.38
N TRP A 215 7.60 -6.31 4.33
CA TRP A 215 8.94 -6.27 4.86
C TRP A 215 9.76 -7.41 4.28
N ASN A 216 11.05 -7.19 4.11
CA ASN A 216 11.98 -8.21 3.67
C ASN A 216 13.33 -8.09 4.42
N ARG A 217 13.98 -9.21 4.73
CA ARG A 217 15.39 -9.25 5.15
C ARG A 217 16.28 -9.73 4.01
N ALA A 218 17.29 -8.94 3.66
CA ALA A 218 18.21 -9.31 2.58
C ALA A 218 19.07 -10.56 2.89
N SER A 219 19.35 -10.84 4.16
CA SER A 219 20.24 -11.93 4.55
C SER A 219 19.70 -13.34 4.31
N ASP A 220 18.38 -13.52 4.41
CA ASP A 220 17.71 -14.82 4.30
C ASP A 220 16.47 -14.81 3.38
N ASP A 221 16.19 -13.67 2.75
CA ASP A 221 15.03 -13.40 1.88
C ASP A 221 13.68 -13.69 2.54
N SER A 222 13.63 -13.66 3.88
CA SER A 222 12.37 -13.77 4.60
C SER A 222 11.52 -12.55 4.34
N ILE A 223 10.23 -12.78 4.07
CA ILE A 223 9.23 -11.74 3.86
C ILE A 223 8.15 -11.79 4.94
N MET A 224 7.62 -10.61 5.25
CA MET A 224 6.45 -10.42 6.10
C MET A 224 5.48 -9.50 5.35
N PRO A 225 4.23 -9.94 5.07
CA PRO A 225 3.59 -11.21 5.46
C PRO A 225 4.30 -12.47 4.96
N ASP A 226 3.94 -13.64 5.52
CA ASP A 226 4.57 -14.96 5.34
C ASP A 226 4.64 -15.48 3.87
N GLY A 227 4.51 -14.64 2.86
CA GLY A 227 5.10 -14.84 1.55
C GLY A 227 4.36 -15.80 0.64
N SER A 228 3.20 -15.36 0.19
CA SER A 228 2.47 -15.93 -0.94
C SER A 228 1.36 -14.98 -1.37
N PRO A 229 0.96 -14.97 -2.66
CA PRO A 229 -0.18 -14.16 -3.13
C PRO A 229 -1.47 -14.34 -2.31
N THR A 230 -1.64 -15.49 -1.65
CA THR A 230 -2.80 -15.81 -0.80
C THR A 230 -2.65 -15.41 0.66
N SER A 231 -1.45 -15.51 1.25
CA SER A 231 -1.19 -15.08 2.63
C SER A 231 -1.02 -13.56 2.73
N ASP A 232 -0.63 -12.93 1.63
CA ASP A 232 -0.22 -11.54 1.63
C ASP A 232 -1.39 -10.61 1.33
N ALA A 233 -2.56 -11.18 1.02
CA ALA A 233 -3.85 -10.49 0.89
C ALA A 233 -4.29 -9.74 2.17
N GLY A 234 -3.68 -10.05 3.33
CA GLY A 234 -3.89 -9.29 4.56
C GLY A 234 -3.12 -7.97 4.64
N SER A 235 -2.18 -7.74 3.71
CA SER A 235 -1.40 -6.52 3.60
C SER A 235 -2.11 -5.47 2.72
N VAL A 236 -1.45 -4.35 2.47
CA VAL A 236 -2.04 -3.18 1.80
C VAL A 236 -1.57 -3.11 0.34
N ALA A 237 -2.52 -3.07 -0.59
CA ALA A 237 -2.23 -2.71 -1.97
C ALA A 237 -1.87 -1.23 -2.08
N ILE A 238 -0.69 -0.94 -2.63
CA ILE A 238 -0.21 0.43 -2.84
C ILE A 238 -0.49 0.83 -4.29
N GLY A 239 -1.44 1.76 -4.46
CA GLY A 239 -1.87 2.27 -5.75
C GLY A 239 -1.00 3.42 -6.25
N SER A 240 -1.19 3.76 -7.53
CA SER A 240 -0.53 4.90 -8.15
C SER A 240 -1.17 6.23 -7.72
N ASN A 241 -0.36 7.29 -7.70
CA ASN A 241 -0.77 8.69 -7.54
C ASN A 241 -1.59 8.99 -6.27
N THR A 242 -1.47 8.16 -5.24
CA THR A 242 -2.15 8.31 -3.96
C THR A 242 -1.12 8.51 -2.86
N TRP A 243 -1.34 9.46 -1.95
CA TRP A 243 -0.52 9.63 -0.76
C TRP A 243 -0.90 8.59 0.29
N TYR A 244 0.09 7.88 0.79
CA TYR A 244 -0.03 6.94 1.89
C TYR A 244 0.84 7.42 3.05
N CYS A 245 0.25 7.60 4.21
CA CYS A 245 1.02 7.72 5.45
C CYS A 245 1.45 6.33 5.87
N ILE A 246 2.73 6.00 5.71
CA ILE A 246 3.29 4.72 6.14
C ILE A 246 4.08 4.98 7.42
N GLU A 247 3.78 4.21 8.45
CA GLU A 247 4.45 4.30 9.74
C GLU A 247 4.85 2.92 10.22
N PHE A 248 6.00 2.81 10.87
CA PHE A 248 6.50 1.59 11.45
C PHE A 248 7.03 1.78 12.86
N HIS A 249 7.09 0.69 13.61
CA HIS A 249 7.80 0.56 14.87
C HIS A 249 8.78 -0.62 14.78
N LEU A 250 10.01 -0.41 15.25
CA LEU A 250 11.00 -1.44 15.49
C LEU A 250 11.42 -1.42 16.97
N SER A 251 11.24 -2.53 17.66
CA SER A 251 11.81 -2.73 18.99
C SER A 251 13.17 -3.38 18.91
N ARG A 252 14.20 -2.65 19.34
CA ARG A 252 15.60 -3.12 19.45
C ARG A 252 15.83 -4.10 20.60
N THR A 253 14.80 -4.41 21.39
CA THR A 253 14.91 -5.30 22.56
C THR A 253 14.07 -6.55 22.41
N THR A 254 12.85 -6.45 21.87
CA THR A 254 11.94 -7.60 21.75
C THR A 254 11.90 -8.20 20.35
N GLY A 255 12.39 -7.49 19.34
CA GLY A 255 12.23 -7.87 17.94
C GLY A 255 10.83 -7.57 17.38
N GLN A 256 9.98 -6.88 18.15
CA GLN A 256 8.66 -6.47 17.68
C GLN A 256 8.80 -5.51 16.50
N ILE A 257 8.10 -5.83 15.42
CA ILE A 257 7.86 -4.94 14.28
C ILE A 257 6.36 -4.73 14.16
N GLU A 258 5.94 -3.48 14.01
CA GLU A 258 4.54 -3.11 13.77
C GLU A 258 4.49 -2.13 12.60
N THR A 259 3.42 -2.20 11.81
CA THR A 259 3.24 -1.33 10.64
C THR A 259 1.83 -0.76 10.61
N TRP A 260 1.73 0.50 10.21
CA TRP A 260 0.46 1.19 9.99
C TRP A 260 0.46 1.89 8.64
N VAL A 261 -0.71 1.88 7.99
CA VAL A 261 -0.96 2.64 6.77
C VAL A 261 -2.20 3.49 6.97
N ASN A 262 -2.06 4.81 6.76
CA ASN A 262 -3.10 5.81 7.00
C ASN A 262 -3.70 5.70 8.43
N GLY A 263 -2.82 5.47 9.41
CA GLY A 263 -3.17 5.29 10.82
C GLY A 263 -3.69 3.90 11.20
N ASN A 264 -4.03 3.04 10.23
CA ASN A 264 -4.59 1.72 10.48
C ASN A 264 -3.50 0.66 10.65
N ALA A 265 -3.59 -0.16 11.69
CA ALA A 265 -2.63 -1.23 11.94
C ALA A 265 -2.75 -2.35 10.91
N ILE A 266 -1.62 -2.77 10.34
CA ILE A 266 -1.57 -3.84 9.34
C ILE A 266 -1.08 -5.11 10.05
N ALA A 267 -2.01 -5.96 10.47
CA ALA A 267 -1.73 -7.13 11.27
C ALA A 267 -0.79 -8.12 10.57
N SER A 268 -0.86 -8.23 9.24
CA SER A 268 0.01 -9.10 8.44
C SER A 268 1.44 -8.55 8.29
N LEU A 269 1.66 -7.27 8.60
CA LEU A 269 2.96 -6.59 8.65
C LEU A 269 3.39 -6.30 10.09
N THR A 270 2.89 -7.12 11.02
CA THR A 270 3.18 -7.01 12.44
C THR A 270 3.61 -8.38 12.96
N THR A 271 4.74 -8.42 13.68
CA THR A 271 5.20 -9.64 14.34
C THR A 271 4.29 -10.00 15.52
N PRO A 272 4.12 -11.30 15.85
CA PRO A 272 4.83 -12.45 15.28
C PRO A 272 4.28 -12.91 13.93
N GLN A 273 5.16 -13.45 13.08
CA GLN A 273 4.83 -14.14 11.83
C GLN A 273 5.66 -15.44 11.75
N THR A 274 5.12 -16.47 11.10
CA THR A 274 5.69 -17.83 11.18
C THR A 274 7.01 -17.93 10.42
N ARG A 275 7.07 -17.39 9.20
CA ARG A 275 8.29 -17.39 8.37
C ARG A 275 9.25 -16.28 8.78
N TRP A 276 8.74 -15.14 9.22
CA TRP A 276 9.60 -14.07 9.74
C TRP A 276 10.41 -14.55 10.95
N GLY A 277 9.83 -15.43 11.77
CA GLY A 277 10.43 -15.96 12.98
C GLY A 277 10.39 -14.96 14.14
N SER A 278 10.88 -15.40 15.30
CA SER A 278 10.88 -14.63 16.55
C SER A 278 12.27 -14.32 17.10
N SER A 279 13.34 -14.75 16.41
CA SER A 279 14.73 -14.57 16.86
C SER A 279 15.39 -13.30 16.34
N TYR A 280 14.83 -12.68 15.29
CA TYR A 280 15.37 -11.46 14.70
C TYR A 280 15.00 -10.25 15.56
N ILE A 281 16.02 -9.48 15.95
CA ILE A 281 15.86 -8.21 16.66
C ILE A 281 16.47 -7.11 15.78
N PRO A 282 15.67 -6.16 15.25
CA PRO A 282 16.17 -5.08 14.42
C PRO A 282 17.17 -4.19 15.18
N ASN A 283 18.30 -3.91 14.56
CA ASN A 283 19.28 -2.96 15.08
C ASN A 283 19.90 -2.13 13.95
N PRO A 284 19.07 -1.35 13.21
CA PRO A 284 19.55 -0.62 12.05
C PRO A 284 20.49 0.53 12.43
N SER A 285 21.45 0.80 11.54
CA SER A 285 22.43 1.89 11.69
C SER A 285 22.07 3.16 10.95
N ASN A 286 21.25 3.07 9.90
CA ASN A 286 20.81 4.18 9.04
C ASN A 286 19.34 4.02 8.66
N TRP A 287 18.78 4.97 7.92
CA TRP A 287 17.43 4.89 7.37
C TRP A 287 17.35 5.68 6.07
N GLY A 288 16.78 5.08 5.02
CA GLY A 288 16.69 5.69 3.71
C GLY A 288 15.36 5.41 3.02
N LEU A 289 14.89 6.39 2.27
CA LEU A 289 13.72 6.33 1.41
C LEU A 289 14.17 6.52 -0.04
N GLY A 290 13.62 5.73 -0.95
CA GLY A 290 14.20 5.57 -2.27
C GLY A 290 13.39 4.69 -3.20
N TRP A 291 14.08 4.13 -4.19
CA TRP A 291 13.55 3.06 -5.03
C TRP A 291 14.67 2.13 -5.45
N GLU A 292 14.43 0.83 -5.30
CA GLU A 292 15.23 -0.27 -5.82
C GLU A 292 14.25 -1.32 -6.37
N SER A 293 14.59 -1.92 -7.51
CA SER A 293 13.79 -2.99 -8.09
C SER A 293 14.68 -4.15 -8.54
N TYR A 294 14.25 -5.37 -8.23
CA TYR A 294 14.89 -6.61 -8.67
C TYR A 294 14.27 -7.14 -9.99
N GLY A 295 13.03 -6.73 -10.30
CA GLY A 295 12.33 -7.00 -11.56
C GLY A 295 12.62 -6.01 -12.68
N SER A 296 13.51 -5.03 -12.45
CA SER A 296 13.79 -3.92 -13.37
C SER A 296 12.68 -2.88 -13.52
N ASP A 297 11.73 -2.83 -12.59
CA ASP A 297 10.63 -1.86 -12.62
C ASP A 297 11.11 -0.43 -12.31
N PRO A 298 10.86 0.52 -13.22
CA PRO A 298 11.07 1.93 -12.94
C PRO A 298 9.99 2.45 -11.99
N ASN A 299 10.31 3.49 -11.23
CA ASN A 299 9.29 4.27 -10.55
C ASN A 299 9.76 5.70 -10.30
N THR A 300 8.80 6.59 -10.11
CA THR A 300 9.02 7.89 -9.49
C THR A 300 8.20 7.91 -8.21
N VAL A 301 8.85 8.16 -7.09
CA VAL A 301 8.22 8.17 -5.77
C VAL A 301 8.44 9.53 -5.14
N TRP A 302 7.39 10.13 -4.62
CA TRP A 302 7.48 11.33 -3.80
C TRP A 302 7.36 10.93 -2.34
N PHE A 303 8.25 11.45 -1.50
CA PHE A 303 8.23 11.30 -0.06
C PHE A 303 8.12 12.65 0.60
N ASP A 304 7.31 12.73 1.65
CA ASP A 304 7.08 13.96 2.36
C ASP A 304 6.85 13.72 3.86
N ASP A 305 6.95 14.79 4.64
CA ASP A 305 6.64 14.80 6.07
C ASP A 305 7.36 13.69 6.87
N ILE A 306 8.62 13.43 6.52
CA ILE A 306 9.37 12.28 7.03
C ILE A 306 9.83 12.54 8.47
N ALA A 307 9.77 11.52 9.31
CA ALA A 307 10.19 11.61 10.69
C ALA A 307 10.61 10.25 11.27
N LEU A 308 11.62 10.26 12.14
CA LEU A 308 11.92 9.19 13.08
C LEU A 308 11.71 9.68 14.51
N GLY A 309 11.20 8.82 15.38
CA GLY A 309 10.97 9.10 16.80
C GLY A 309 11.22 7.89 17.69
N THR A 310 11.10 8.08 19.00
CA THR A 310 11.18 7.00 20.00
C THR A 310 9.80 6.57 20.52
N SER A 311 8.75 7.22 20.03
CA SER A 311 7.34 6.94 20.29
C SER A 311 6.53 7.11 19.00
N ARG A 312 5.27 6.64 19.03
CA ARG A 312 4.35 6.72 17.92
C ARG A 312 4.19 8.17 17.41
N LEU A 313 4.37 8.35 16.10
CA LEU A 313 4.33 9.66 15.42
C LEU A 313 2.95 9.96 14.86
N GLY A 314 2.26 8.93 14.36
CA GLY A 314 0.93 9.02 13.79
C GLY A 314 0.88 9.59 12.37
N CYS A 315 -0.34 9.55 11.85
CA CYS A 315 -0.82 10.26 10.68
C CYS A 315 -1.85 11.28 11.20
#